data_AF-A0A2T4S727-F1
#
_entry.id   AF-A0A2T4S727-F1
#
_cell.length_a   1.000
_cell.length_b   1.000
_cell.length_c   1.000
_cell.angle_alpha   90.00
_cell.angle_beta   90.00
_cell.angle_gamma   90.00
#
_symmetry.space_group_name_H-M   'P 1'
#
loop_
_entity.id
_entity.type
_entity.pdbx_description
1 polymer ?
#
loop_
_entity_poly.entity_id
_entity_poly.type
_entity_poly.pdbx_seq_one_letter_code
_entity_poly.pdbx_strand_id
1 'polypeptide(L)'
;NKQYNIPRVAIIVNAILAMVMVTLFRSWGTLATVIATSTLVAYLTGPTTAMALRKMGPKLHRPFKARFLKIAAPLSFALTSLAIYWAMWPTTAKFIFIIILGLPMYFFYEYKLNWENTRNQLRGSLWLIIYLLVLSGLSFIGSKDFNGINWIHYPYDFIVIIIVALVFYKIGIGSYFESKYYKNAVEINQTLEKDISSQAEAKTSSQ
;
A
#
# COMPACT_ATOMS: atom_id res chain seq x y z
N ASN A 1 -26.63 12.99 0.76
CA ASN A 1 -28.09 12.98 0.99
C ASN A 1 -28.33 12.60 2.45
N LYS A 2 -28.67 13.54 3.34
CA LYS A 2 -28.71 13.32 4.80
C LYS A 2 -29.86 12.41 5.28
N GLN A 3 -30.85 12.16 4.42
CA GLN A 3 -32.06 11.44 4.82
C GLN A 3 -31.91 9.90 4.81
N TYR A 4 -31.02 9.36 3.96
CA TYR A 4 -30.84 7.91 3.82
C TYR A 4 -29.39 7.45 3.97
N ASN A 5 -28.43 8.38 4.12
CA ASN A 5 -26.98 8.10 4.11
C ASN A 5 -26.49 7.26 2.90
N ILE A 6 -27.30 7.17 1.83
CA ILE A 6 -26.94 6.48 0.60
C ILE A 6 -26.03 7.40 -0.23
N PRO A 7 -24.80 6.98 -0.57
CA PRO A 7 -23.86 7.76 -1.37
C PRO A 7 -24.23 7.69 -2.87
N ARG A 8 -25.38 8.26 -3.26
CA ARG A 8 -25.93 8.20 -4.63
C ARG A 8 -24.93 8.59 -5.72
N VAL A 9 -24.16 9.65 -5.49
CA VAL A 9 -23.13 10.11 -6.44
C VAL A 9 -22.05 9.04 -6.64
N ALA A 10 -21.58 8.40 -5.57
CA ALA A 10 -20.59 7.33 -5.66
C ALA A 10 -21.14 6.11 -6.42
N ILE A 11 -22.42 5.77 -6.23
CA ILE A 11 -23.07 4.67 -6.96
C ILE A 11 -23.08 4.96 -8.47
N ILE A 12 -23.50 6.16 -8.87
CA ILE A 12 -23.55 6.55 -10.29
C ILE A 12 -22.15 6.56 -10.90
N VAL A 13 -21.17 7.15 -10.20
CA VAL A 13 -19.77 7.18 -10.66
C VAL A 13 -19.21 5.76 -10.82
N ASN A 14 -19.41 4.88 -9.83
CA ASN A 14 -18.98 3.49 -9.91
C ASN A 14 -19.68 2.73 -11.05
N ALA A 15 -20.97 2.98 -11.30
CA ALA A 15 -21.69 2.35 -12.39
C ALA A 15 -21.14 2.75 -13.77
N ILE A 16 -20.90 4.05 -13.98
CA ILE A 16 -20.29 4.56 -15.22
C ILE A 16 -18.88 3.98 -15.38
N LEU A 17 -18.07 4.00 -14.33
CA LEU A 17 -16.71 3.46 -14.36
C LEU A 17 -16.71 1.95 -14.68
N ALA A 18 -17.59 1.18 -14.05
CA ALA A 18 -17.74 -0.24 -14.32
C ALA A 18 -18.13 -0.50 -15.78
N MET A 19 -19.06 0.28 -16.34
CA MET A 19 -19.46 0.18 -17.74
C MET A 19 -18.27 0.45 -18.67
N VAL A 20 -17.49 1.50 -18.42
CA VAL A 20 -16.27 1.81 -19.20
C VAL A 20 -15.22 0.70 -19.06
N MET A 21 -15.02 0.15 -17.87
CA MET A 21 -14.04 -0.92 -17.66
C MET A 21 -14.43 -2.21 -18.40
N VAL A 22 -15.71 -2.58 -18.38
CA VAL A 22 -16.21 -3.76 -19.12
C VAL A 22 -16.04 -3.58 -20.63
N THR A 23 -16.21 -2.37 -21.18
CA THR A 23 -15.98 -2.14 -22.62
C THR A 23 -14.51 -2.15 -23.01
N LEU A 24 -13.63 -1.61 -22.15
CA LEU A 24 -12.17 -1.61 -22.37
C LEU A 24 -11.57 -3.02 -22.26
N PHE A 25 -12.02 -3.80 -21.28
CA PHE A 25 -11.52 -5.15 -21.06
C PHE A 25 -12.53 -6.20 -21.56
N ARG A 26 -12.43 -6.53 -22.85
CA ARG A 26 -13.27 -7.55 -23.51
C ARG A 26 -13.04 -9.00 -23.04
N SER A 27 -12.19 -9.22 -22.04
CA SER A 27 -11.83 -10.54 -21.51
C SER A 27 -12.04 -10.58 -19.99
N TRP A 28 -12.94 -11.45 -19.55
CA TRP A 28 -13.18 -11.72 -18.13
C TRP A 28 -11.91 -12.16 -17.40
N GLY A 29 -11.09 -13.02 -18.00
CA GLY A 29 -9.82 -13.45 -17.41
C GLY A 29 -8.83 -12.29 -17.22
N THR A 30 -8.77 -11.36 -18.18
CA THR A 30 -7.92 -10.17 -18.05
C THR A 30 -8.41 -9.24 -16.94
N LEU A 31 -9.73 -9.02 -16.84
CA LEU A 31 -10.33 -8.22 -15.75
C LEU A 31 -10.00 -8.80 -14.38
N ALA A 32 -10.26 -10.10 -14.20
CA ALA A 32 -10.01 -10.78 -12.93
C ALA A 32 -8.54 -10.70 -12.53
N THR A 33 -7.62 -10.91 -13.49
CA THR A 33 -6.17 -10.86 -13.22
C THR A 33 -5.71 -9.45 -12.84
N VAL A 34 -6.22 -8.39 -13.50
CA VAL A 34 -5.89 -7.00 -13.16
C VAL A 34 -6.40 -6.64 -11.75
N ILE A 35 -7.62 -7.04 -11.39
CA ILE A 35 -8.20 -6.80 -10.06
C ILE A 35 -7.40 -7.55 -8.98
N ALA A 36 -7.09 -8.82 -9.20
CA ALA A 36 -6.29 -9.63 -8.29
C ALA A 36 -4.89 -9.02 -8.07
N THR A 37 -4.21 -8.65 -9.15
CA THR A 37 -2.88 -8.00 -9.09
C THR A 37 -2.94 -6.65 -8.35
N SER A 38 -4.00 -5.87 -8.58
CA SER A 38 -4.21 -4.59 -7.87
C SER A 38 -4.37 -4.81 -6.37
N THR A 39 -5.08 -5.86 -5.99
CA THR A 39 -5.27 -6.25 -4.59
C THR A 39 -3.96 -6.70 -3.95
N LEU A 40 -3.13 -7.47 -4.68
CA LEU A 40 -1.80 -7.85 -4.21
C LEU A 40 -0.90 -6.62 -4.00
N VAL A 41 -0.96 -5.63 -4.89
CA VAL A 41 -0.20 -4.39 -4.70
C VAL A 41 -0.67 -3.62 -3.47
N ALA A 42 -1.98 -3.58 -3.20
CA ALA A 42 -2.49 -3.04 -1.94
C ALA A 42 -1.94 -3.81 -0.73
N TYR A 43 -1.82 -5.14 -0.82
CA TYR A 43 -1.20 -5.96 0.23
C TYR A 43 0.30 -5.74 0.41
N LEU A 44 1.05 -5.18 -0.54
CA LEU A 44 2.43 -4.74 -0.32
C LEU A 44 2.50 -3.56 0.66
N THR A 45 1.54 -2.65 0.56
CA THR A 45 1.53 -1.42 1.36
C THR A 45 1.18 -1.69 2.83
N GLY A 46 0.36 -2.71 3.12
CA GLY A 46 -0.05 -3.08 4.48
C GLY A 46 1.11 -3.37 5.45
N PRO A 47 1.94 -4.41 5.24
CA PRO A 47 3.04 -4.76 6.13
C PRO A 47 4.11 -3.67 6.22
N THR A 48 4.33 -2.94 5.11
CA THR A 48 5.29 -1.83 5.05
C THR A 48 4.81 -0.65 5.91
N THR A 49 3.54 -0.26 5.77
CA THR A 49 2.92 0.81 6.56
C THR A 49 2.88 0.44 8.04
N ALA A 50 2.50 -0.80 8.38
CA ALA A 50 2.46 -1.26 9.76
C ALA A 50 3.84 -1.17 10.44
N MET A 51 4.91 -1.50 9.72
CA MET A 51 6.28 -1.42 10.25
C MET A 51 6.84 0.01 10.26
N ALA A 52 6.50 0.83 9.27
CA ALA A 52 6.82 2.25 9.25
C ALA A 52 6.19 2.99 10.44
N LEU A 53 4.88 2.77 10.70
CA LEU A 53 4.17 3.32 11.87
C LEU A 53 4.83 2.91 13.19
N ARG A 54 5.33 1.66 13.27
CA ARG A 54 6.02 1.19 14.48
C ARG A 54 7.32 1.90 14.75
N LYS A 55 8.07 2.26 13.70
CA LYS A 55 9.30 3.05 13.80
C LYS A 55 9.03 4.52 14.07
N MET A 56 7.96 5.08 13.49
CA MET A 56 7.60 6.49 13.65
C MET A 56 7.17 6.83 15.07
N GLY A 57 6.29 6.03 15.69
CA GLY A 57 5.78 6.30 17.04
C GLY A 57 6.05 5.17 18.03
N PRO A 58 7.31 4.91 18.43
CA PRO A 58 7.66 3.79 19.32
C PRO A 58 7.11 3.96 20.74
N LYS A 59 6.90 5.21 21.18
CA LYS A 59 6.42 5.57 22.52
C LYS A 59 4.89 5.69 22.64
N LEU A 60 4.16 5.60 21.53
CA LEU A 60 2.70 5.69 21.56
C LEU A 60 2.10 4.48 22.29
N HIS A 61 1.04 4.70 23.05
CA HIS A 61 0.27 3.67 23.72
C HIS A 61 -0.34 2.73 22.68
N ARG A 62 -0.19 1.40 22.88
CA ARG A 62 -0.63 0.39 21.91
C ARG A 62 -1.46 -0.69 22.62
N PRO A 63 -2.78 -0.73 22.39
CA PRO A 63 -3.65 -1.77 22.97
C PRO A 63 -3.34 -3.15 22.38
N PHE A 64 -2.86 -3.22 21.13
CA PHE A 64 -2.47 -4.47 20.46
C PHE A 64 -0.98 -4.52 20.14
N LYS A 65 -0.28 -5.52 20.68
CA LYS A 65 1.17 -5.74 20.47
C LYS A 65 1.42 -7.02 19.68
N ALA A 66 1.43 -6.95 18.35
CA ALA A 66 1.82 -8.11 17.52
C ALA A 66 3.34 -8.36 17.60
N ARG A 67 3.75 -9.36 18.40
CA ARG A 67 5.15 -9.77 18.59
C ARG A 67 5.82 -10.26 17.30
N PHE A 68 5.07 -10.98 16.47
CA PHE A 68 5.55 -11.60 15.23
C PHE A 68 5.63 -10.67 14.01
N LEU A 69 5.23 -9.39 14.13
CA LEU A 69 5.18 -8.49 12.98
C LEU A 69 6.57 -8.27 12.33
N LYS A 70 7.66 -8.33 13.10
CA LYS A 70 9.03 -8.14 12.58
C LYS A 70 9.42 -9.21 11.55
N ILE A 71 8.84 -10.41 11.64
CA ILE A 71 9.11 -11.54 10.73
C ILE A 71 7.97 -11.64 9.71
N ALA A 72 6.72 -11.51 10.15
CA ALA A 72 5.55 -11.62 9.30
C ALA A 72 5.50 -10.52 8.23
N ALA A 73 5.95 -9.30 8.54
CA ALA A 73 5.92 -8.19 7.59
C ALA A 73 6.89 -8.36 6.40
N PRO A 74 8.20 -8.64 6.57
CA PRO A 74 9.08 -8.92 5.43
C PRO A 74 8.68 -10.18 4.67
N LEU A 75 8.21 -11.23 5.37
CA LEU A 75 7.75 -12.45 4.73
C LEU A 75 6.50 -12.22 3.87
N SER A 76 5.50 -11.50 4.40
CA SER A 76 4.30 -11.13 3.65
C SER A 76 4.67 -10.26 2.45
N PHE A 77 5.61 -9.32 2.59
CA PHE A 77 6.06 -8.50 1.47
C PHE A 77 6.69 -9.36 0.37
N ALA A 78 7.59 -10.29 0.72
CA ALA A 78 8.23 -11.20 -0.24
C ALA A 78 7.21 -12.11 -0.94
N LEU A 79 6.28 -12.72 -0.19
CA LEU A 79 5.24 -13.60 -0.74
C LEU A 79 4.29 -12.85 -1.68
N THR A 80 3.85 -11.66 -1.30
CA THR A 80 2.99 -10.82 -2.15
C THR A 80 3.72 -10.41 -3.43
N SER A 81 5.02 -10.11 -3.33
CA SER A 81 5.84 -9.76 -4.49
C SER A 81 6.00 -10.91 -5.46
N LEU A 82 6.14 -12.12 -4.94
CA LEU A 82 6.17 -13.35 -5.73
C LEU A 82 4.82 -13.62 -6.40
N ALA A 83 3.71 -13.41 -5.69
CA ALA A 83 2.37 -13.54 -6.26
C ALA A 83 2.12 -12.50 -7.38
N ILE A 84 2.66 -11.29 -7.25
CA ILE A 84 2.61 -10.27 -8.32
C ILE A 84 3.45 -10.70 -9.53
N TYR A 85 4.61 -11.31 -9.29
CA TYR A 85 5.42 -11.87 -10.37
C TYR A 85 4.67 -12.96 -11.15
N TRP A 86 3.92 -13.82 -10.47
CA TRP A 86 3.06 -14.82 -11.10
C TRP A 86 1.88 -14.26 -11.90
N ALA A 87 1.55 -12.97 -11.75
CA ALA A 87 0.51 -12.35 -12.57
C ALA A 87 0.92 -12.21 -14.06
N MET A 88 2.19 -12.51 -14.39
CA MET A 88 2.80 -12.60 -15.73
C MET A 88 2.76 -11.32 -16.56
N TRP A 89 3.74 -11.16 -17.45
CA TRP A 89 3.69 -10.17 -18.52
C TRP A 89 2.63 -10.61 -19.56
N PRO A 90 1.72 -9.73 -20.06
CA PRO A 90 1.70 -8.26 -20.00
C PRO A 90 0.76 -7.65 -18.95
N THR A 91 0.21 -8.43 -18.02
CA THR A 91 -0.80 -7.94 -17.07
C THR A 91 -0.24 -6.88 -16.12
N THR A 92 1.02 -7.00 -15.73
CA THR A 92 1.75 -6.03 -14.91
C THR A 92 1.83 -4.65 -15.59
N ALA A 93 2.03 -4.61 -16.91
CA ALA A 93 2.07 -3.36 -17.67
C ALA A 93 0.70 -2.68 -17.76
N LYS A 94 -0.38 -3.46 -17.94
CA LYS A 94 -1.76 -2.94 -17.92
C LYS A 94 -2.10 -2.30 -16.56
N PHE A 95 -1.65 -2.93 -15.48
CA PHE A 95 -1.83 -2.40 -14.13
C PHE A 95 -1.07 -1.08 -13.91
N ILE A 96 0.19 -0.99 -14.36
CA ILE A 96 0.96 0.26 -14.29
C ILE A 96 0.27 1.38 -15.07
N PHE A 97 -0.27 1.08 -16.24
CA PHE A 97 -1.04 2.04 -17.03
C PHE A 97 -2.24 2.61 -16.25
N ILE A 98 -2.97 1.76 -15.51
CA ILE A 98 -4.08 2.20 -14.64
C ILE A 98 -3.58 3.11 -13.51
N ILE A 99 -2.44 2.79 -12.88
CA ILE A 99 -1.84 3.67 -11.87
C ILE A 99 -1.52 5.04 -12.46
N ILE A 100 -0.91 5.07 -13.65
CA ILE A 100 -0.56 6.32 -14.33
C ILE A 100 -1.81 7.14 -14.64
N LEU A 101 -2.92 6.51 -15.05
CA LEU A 101 -4.21 7.18 -15.22
C LEU A 101 -4.81 7.71 -13.91
N GLY A 102 -4.47 7.11 -12.76
CA GLY A 102 -4.86 7.61 -11.45
C GLY A 102 -4.11 8.88 -11.03
N LEU A 103 -2.88 9.10 -11.52
CA LEU A 103 -2.06 10.26 -11.15
C LEU A 103 -2.68 11.61 -11.53
N PRO A 104 -3.24 11.83 -12.74
CA PRO A 104 -3.98 13.05 -13.06
C PRO A 104 -5.11 13.35 -12.08
N MET A 105 -5.84 12.32 -11.64
CA MET A 105 -6.90 12.48 -10.64
C MET A 105 -6.34 12.91 -9.30
N TYR A 106 -5.21 12.33 -8.88
CA TYR A 106 -4.49 12.74 -7.66
C TYR A 106 -4.05 14.21 -7.74
N PHE A 107 -3.38 14.62 -8.83
CA PHE A 107 -2.93 16.00 -9.00
C PHE A 107 -4.10 17.00 -9.04
N PHE A 108 -5.22 16.64 -9.67
CA PHE A 108 -6.42 17.48 -9.71
C PHE A 108 -7.00 17.73 -8.32
N TYR A 109 -7.11 16.68 -7.49
CA TYR A 109 -7.57 16.83 -6.12
C TYR A 109 -6.58 17.61 -5.26
N GLU A 110 -5.29 17.35 -5.42
CA GLU A 110 -4.26 18.00 -4.62
C GLU A 110 -4.15 19.51 -4.96
N TYR A 111 -4.33 19.88 -6.23
CA TYR A 111 -4.45 21.29 -6.64
C TYR A 111 -5.60 22.00 -5.92
N LYS A 112 -6.69 21.29 -5.65
CA LYS A 112 -7.86 21.82 -4.93
C LYS A 112 -7.65 21.92 -3.40
N LEU A 113 -6.65 21.22 -2.86
CA LEU A 113 -6.37 21.06 -1.43
C LEU A 113 -5.13 21.86 -0.95
N ASN A 114 -4.60 22.79 -1.78
CA ASN A 114 -3.52 23.73 -1.44
C ASN A 114 -2.16 23.11 -1.04
N TRP A 115 -1.70 22.04 -1.73
CA TRP A 115 -0.27 21.63 -1.82
C TRP A 115 0.63 21.62 -0.56
N GLU A 116 0.11 21.60 0.67
CA GLU A 116 0.94 21.83 1.86
C GLU A 116 1.91 20.67 2.17
N ASN A 117 1.63 19.45 1.70
CA ASN A 117 2.46 18.27 2.01
C ASN A 117 2.70 17.32 0.83
N THR A 118 2.33 17.71 -0.39
CA THR A 118 2.37 16.82 -1.57
C THR A 118 3.77 16.31 -1.87
N ARG A 119 4.79 17.17 -1.74
CA ARG A 119 6.18 16.79 -2.06
C ARG A 119 6.72 15.72 -1.11
N ASN A 120 6.34 15.77 0.17
CA ASN A 120 6.73 14.77 1.16
C ASN A 120 5.95 13.46 0.97
N GLN A 121 4.66 13.55 0.61
CA GLN A 121 3.84 12.40 0.25
C GLN A 121 4.37 11.68 -1.01
N LEU A 122 4.71 12.44 -2.07
CA LEU A 122 5.24 11.89 -3.31
C LEU A 122 6.60 11.21 -3.10
N ARG A 123 7.48 11.82 -2.29
CA ARG A 123 8.76 11.20 -1.90
C ARG A 123 8.54 9.92 -1.08
N GLY A 124 7.56 9.94 -0.18
CA GLY A 124 7.19 8.80 0.64
C GLY A 124 6.54 7.65 -0.14
N SER A 125 5.90 7.92 -1.27
CA SER A 125 5.29 6.90 -2.15
C SER A 125 6.19 6.49 -3.32
N LEU A 126 7.27 7.25 -3.60
CA LEU A 126 8.17 7.03 -4.73
C LEU A 126 8.77 5.61 -4.74
N TRP A 127 9.11 5.06 -3.57
CA TRP A 127 9.68 3.72 -3.47
C TRP A 127 8.75 2.65 -4.04
N LEU A 128 7.42 2.80 -3.86
CA LEU A 128 6.43 1.86 -4.36
C LEU A 128 6.35 1.93 -5.88
N ILE A 129 6.36 3.15 -6.45
CA ILE A 129 6.34 3.35 -7.90
C ILE A 129 7.59 2.75 -8.53
N ILE A 130 8.78 3.05 -7.98
CA ILE A 130 10.04 2.47 -8.45
C ILE A 130 10.00 0.95 -8.30
N TYR A 131 9.48 0.43 -7.19
CA TYR A 131 9.39 -1.00 -6.94
C TYR A 131 8.53 -1.71 -7.99
N LEU A 132 7.36 -1.15 -8.32
CA LEU A 132 6.48 -1.69 -9.35
C LEU A 132 7.12 -1.66 -10.73
N LEU A 133 7.89 -0.61 -11.06
CA LEU A 133 8.64 -0.54 -12.32
C LEU A 133 9.74 -1.61 -12.36
N VAL A 134 10.50 -1.79 -11.28
CA VAL A 134 11.54 -2.83 -11.18
C VAL A 134 10.92 -4.23 -11.27
N LEU A 135 9.83 -4.51 -10.55
CA LEU A 135 9.11 -5.78 -10.66
C LEU A 135 8.59 -6.04 -12.07
N SER A 136 8.07 -5.00 -12.72
CA SER A 136 7.61 -5.11 -14.11
C SER A 136 8.75 -5.37 -15.08
N GLY A 137 9.92 -4.73 -14.88
CA GLY A 137 11.12 -5.01 -15.66
C GLY A 137 11.66 -6.43 -15.43
N LEU A 138 11.64 -6.90 -14.19
CA LEU A 138 12.02 -8.29 -13.85
C LEU A 138 11.04 -9.31 -14.45
N SER A 139 9.74 -9.01 -14.48
CA SER A 139 8.73 -9.82 -15.17
C SER A 139 8.98 -9.90 -16.68
N PHE A 140 9.44 -8.80 -17.29
CA PHE A 140 9.83 -8.78 -18.71
C PHE A 140 11.14 -9.55 -19.01
N ILE A 141 12.12 -9.48 -18.11
CA ILE A 141 13.46 -10.09 -18.29
C ILE A 141 13.51 -11.57 -17.83
N GLY A 142 12.53 -12.00 -17.02
CA GLY A 142 12.46 -13.32 -16.40
C GLY A 142 12.29 -14.50 -17.35
N SER A 143 12.07 -15.69 -16.78
CA SER A 143 11.97 -16.95 -17.53
C SER A 143 10.82 -16.97 -18.55
N LYS A 144 11.01 -17.76 -19.61
CA LYS A 144 9.98 -18.00 -20.66
C LYS A 144 8.65 -18.50 -20.10
N ASP A 145 8.67 -19.25 -19.00
CA ASP A 145 7.47 -19.76 -18.33
C ASP A 145 6.58 -18.63 -17.78
N PHE A 146 7.16 -17.45 -17.53
CA PHE A 146 6.45 -16.24 -17.10
C PHE A 146 6.30 -15.20 -18.21
N ASN A 147 6.50 -15.61 -19.47
CA ASN A 147 6.40 -14.79 -20.68
C ASN A 147 7.53 -13.75 -20.83
N GLY A 148 8.71 -14.00 -20.21
CA GLY A 148 9.89 -13.15 -20.28
C GLY A 148 10.95 -13.63 -21.30
N ILE A 149 12.01 -12.82 -21.48
CA ILE A 149 13.07 -13.01 -22.49
C ILE A 149 14.01 -14.21 -22.19
N ASN A 150 13.87 -14.88 -21.04
CA ASN A 150 14.65 -16.02 -20.58
C ASN A 150 16.10 -15.72 -20.17
N TRP A 151 16.35 -14.55 -19.59
CA TRP A 151 17.71 -14.20 -19.15
C TRP A 151 18.04 -14.73 -17.76
N ILE A 152 17.04 -14.89 -16.90
CA ILE A 152 17.15 -15.54 -15.60
C ILE A 152 16.35 -16.84 -15.65
N HIS A 153 17.02 -17.98 -15.49
CA HIS A 153 16.37 -19.29 -15.50
C HIS A 153 15.74 -19.60 -14.13
N TYR A 154 14.57 -20.22 -14.19
CA TYR A 154 13.95 -20.87 -13.04
C TYR A 154 14.93 -21.83 -12.33
N PRO A 155 15.04 -21.84 -10.98
CA PRO A 155 14.29 -21.07 -9.98
C PRO A 155 15.03 -19.82 -9.46
N TYR A 156 16.09 -19.36 -10.14
CA TYR A 156 16.89 -18.21 -9.70
C TYR A 156 16.13 -16.89 -9.77
N ASP A 157 15.11 -16.82 -10.61
CA ASP A 157 14.13 -15.73 -10.70
C ASP A 157 13.47 -15.42 -9.34
N PHE A 158 13.04 -16.46 -8.62
CA PHE A 158 12.43 -16.29 -7.29
C PHE A 158 13.39 -15.73 -6.26
N ILE A 159 14.65 -16.17 -6.28
CA ILE A 159 15.67 -15.66 -5.36
C ILE A 159 15.93 -14.18 -5.62
N VAL A 160 16.07 -13.79 -6.91
CA VAL A 160 16.26 -12.38 -7.30
C VAL A 160 15.08 -11.54 -6.84
N ILE A 161 13.84 -11.99 -7.05
CA ILE A 161 12.63 -11.26 -6.62
C ILE A 161 12.60 -11.11 -5.10
N ILE A 162 12.91 -12.16 -4.34
CA ILE A 162 12.94 -12.10 -2.88
C ILE A 162 13.99 -11.09 -2.40
N ILE A 163 15.20 -11.11 -2.98
CA ILE A 163 16.26 -10.17 -2.62
C ILE A 163 15.81 -8.73 -2.91
N VAL A 164 15.31 -8.47 -4.11
CA VAL A 164 14.82 -7.15 -4.53
C VAL A 164 13.67 -6.70 -3.62
N ALA A 165 12.72 -7.58 -3.34
CA ALA A 165 11.59 -7.30 -2.45
C ALA A 165 12.07 -6.89 -1.04
N LEU A 166 13.04 -7.61 -0.47
CA LEU A 166 13.59 -7.29 0.85
C LEU A 166 14.35 -5.96 0.87
N VAL A 167 15.08 -5.64 -0.20
CA VAL A 167 15.77 -4.34 -0.35
C VAL A 167 14.74 -3.20 -0.39
N PHE A 168 13.74 -3.30 -1.26
CA PHE A 168 12.69 -2.29 -1.38
C PHE A 168 11.82 -2.18 -0.13
N TYR A 169 11.56 -3.29 0.55
CA TYR A 169 10.88 -3.30 1.84
C TYR A 169 11.64 -2.47 2.88
N LYS A 170 12.98 -2.61 2.97
CA LYS A 170 13.79 -1.77 3.87
C LYS A 170 13.71 -0.28 3.49
N ILE A 171 13.75 0.04 2.20
CA ILE A 171 13.61 1.42 1.70
C ILE A 171 12.23 1.98 2.06
N GLY A 172 11.16 1.23 1.78
CA GLY A 172 9.79 1.63 2.05
C GLY A 172 9.48 1.84 3.53
N ILE A 173 10.05 1.02 4.42
CA ILE A 173 9.95 1.26 5.87
C ILE A 173 10.65 2.57 6.26
N GLY A 174 11.72 2.97 5.56
CA GLY A 174 12.46 4.21 5.82
C GLY A 174 11.79 5.46 5.24
N SER A 175 10.86 5.30 4.30
CA SER A 175 10.16 6.40 3.61
C SER A 175 8.99 7.02 4.42
N TYR A 176 8.97 6.84 5.74
CA TYR A 176 7.97 7.49 6.59
C TYR A 176 8.30 8.97 6.79
N PHE A 177 7.25 9.80 6.93
CA PHE A 177 7.40 11.21 7.25
C PHE A 177 6.40 11.61 8.32
N GLU A 178 6.79 12.56 9.16
CA GLU A 178 5.94 13.09 10.22
C GLU A 178 4.92 14.07 9.63
N SER A 179 3.70 13.59 9.40
CA SER A 179 2.60 14.43 8.92
C SER A 179 1.94 15.20 10.08
N LYS A 180 1.09 16.17 9.76
CA LYS A 180 0.21 16.85 10.73
C LYS A 180 -0.59 15.84 11.57
N TYR A 181 -1.02 14.73 10.97
CA TYR A 181 -1.73 13.65 11.66
C TYR A 181 -0.89 12.96 12.73
N TYR A 182 0.44 12.86 12.53
CA TYR A 182 1.32 12.31 13.55
C TYR A 182 1.36 13.21 14.80
N LYS A 183 1.45 14.53 14.62
CA LYS A 183 1.42 15.48 15.75
C LYS A 183 0.10 15.37 16.53
N ASN A 184 -1.03 15.33 15.84
CA ASN A 184 -2.34 15.14 16.47
C ASN A 184 -2.43 13.79 17.21
N ALA A 185 -1.83 12.73 16.66
CA ALA A 185 -1.82 11.41 17.32
C ALA A 185 -0.98 11.40 18.60
N VAL A 186 0.14 12.13 18.63
CA VAL A 186 0.96 12.30 19.85
C VAL A 186 0.19 13.07 20.91
N GLU A 187 -0.50 14.15 20.52
CA GLU A 187 -1.34 14.95 21.43
C GLU A 187 -2.46 14.11 22.05
N ILE A 188 -3.21 13.36 21.24
CA ILE A 188 -4.25 12.45 21.72
C ILE A 188 -3.68 11.40 22.67
N ASN A 189 -2.50 10.85 22.38
CA ASN A 189 -1.87 9.86 23.24
C ASN A 189 -1.50 10.43 24.62
N GLN A 190 -1.02 11.68 24.66
CA GLN A 190 -0.71 12.36 25.93
C GLN A 190 -1.97 12.61 26.75
N THR A 191 -3.07 13.01 26.11
CA THR A 191 -4.36 13.18 26.79
C THR A 191 -4.88 11.85 27.34
N LEU A 192 -4.83 10.78 26.54
CA LEU A 192 -5.23 9.44 26.98
C LEU A 192 -4.40 8.93 28.17
N GLU A 193 -3.07 9.14 28.17
CA GLU A 193 -2.23 8.75 29.30
C GLU A 193 -2.61 9.48 30.59
N LYS A 194 -2.93 10.78 30.50
CA LYS A 194 -3.42 11.58 31.64
C LYS A 194 -4.78 11.10 32.15
N ASP A 195 -5.70 10.75 31.25
CA ASP A 195 -7.02 10.24 31.60
C ASP A 195 -6.91 8.87 32.28
N ILE A 196 -6.03 7.98 31.79
CA ILE A 196 -5.79 6.67 32.39
C ILE A 196 -5.17 6.81 33.79
N SER A 197 -4.20 7.72 33.98
CA SER A 197 -3.58 7.94 35.30
C SER A 197 -4.56 8.53 36.31
N SER A 198 -5.39 9.50 35.91
CA SER A 198 -6.37 10.13 36.81
C SER A 198 -7.47 9.14 37.25
N GLN A 199 -7.92 8.26 36.36
CA GLN A 199 -8.86 7.19 36.70
C GLN A 199 -8.27 6.16 37.66
N ALA A 200 -6.96 5.86 37.55
CA ALA A 200 -6.27 4.96 38.47
C ALA A 200 -6.12 5.57 39.87
N GLU A 201 -5.80 6.85 39.97
CA GLU A 201 -5.71 7.60 41.23
C GLU A 201 -7.08 7.68 41.93
N ALA A 202 -8.14 8.02 41.19
CA ALA A 202 -9.50 8.11 41.72
C ALA A 202 -10.00 6.77 42.32
N LYS A 203 -9.69 5.64 41.66
CA LYS A 203 -10.02 4.30 42.18
C LYS A 203 -9.25 3.96 43.45
N THR A 204 -8.01 4.44 43.57
CA THR A 204 -7.14 4.18 44.73
C THR A 204 -7.55 5.04 45.94
N SER A 205 -8.05 6.26 45.74
CA SER A 205 -8.58 7.12 46.81
C SER A 205 -9.98 6.77 47.32
N SER A 206 -10.71 5.93 46.58
CA SER A 206 -12.06 5.46 46.94
C SER A 206 -12.07 4.13 47.72
N GLN A 207 -10.90 3.51 47.91
CA GLN A 207 -10.70 2.32 48.75
C GLN A 207 -10.03 2.72 50.07
#